data_AF-A0A535CDD6-F1
#
_entry.id   AF-A0A535CDD6-F1
#
_cell.length_a   1.000
_cell.length_b   1.000
_cell.length_c   1.000
_cell.angle_alpha   90.00
_cell.angle_beta   90.00
_cell.angle_gamma   90.00
#
_symmetry.space_group_name_H-M   'P 1'
#
loop_
_entity.id
_entity.type
_entity.pdbx_description
1 polymer ?
#
loop_
_entity_poly.entity_id
_entity_poly.type
_entity_poly.pdbx_seq_one_letter_code
_entity_poly.pdbx_strand_id
1 'polypeptide(L)'
;MRRVCFVFAVASVLVASALVAAALTSPAAALAAARERLEYDLQFEGVVDCGTFVDNFTDFFHVSETDEFGADGNLVRVLLHVEHHSNDVNSVTGFTIHEHGHFYVVEDLVAGTTTITGNSELANRKGTGVVVQDTGRIVLDANGDPIFFAGGRKHSNNVQGEQIYCDALS
;
A
#
# COMPACT_ATOMS: atom_id res chain seq x y z
N MET A 1 44.55 30.84 60.18
CA MET A 1 44.51 31.85 61.26
C MET A 1 43.16 32.56 61.23
N ARG A 2 42.51 32.70 62.41
CA ARG A 2 41.46 33.68 62.83
C ARG A 2 40.27 33.94 61.87
N ARG A 3 39.06 33.40 62.14
CA ARG A 3 37.96 33.97 62.98
C ARG A 3 37.71 35.46 62.77
N VAL A 4 36.53 35.84 62.26
CA VAL A 4 35.59 36.82 62.87
C VAL A 4 34.16 36.54 62.39
N CYS A 5 33.25 36.36 63.35
CA CYS A 5 31.79 36.39 63.20
C CYS A 5 31.28 37.83 63.04
N PHE A 6 30.25 38.04 62.23
CA PHE A 6 29.23 39.06 62.51
C PHE A 6 27.84 38.47 62.28
N VAL A 7 27.02 38.55 63.34
CA VAL A 7 25.61 38.20 63.43
C VAL A 7 24.85 39.51 63.55
N PHE A 8 23.90 39.79 62.65
CA PHE A 8 22.74 40.71 62.75
C PHE A 8 21.94 40.49 61.45
N ALA A 9 20.61 40.48 61.34
CA ALA A 9 19.49 40.46 62.27
C ALA A 9 18.28 39.97 61.45
N VAL A 10 17.30 39.40 62.14
CA VAL A 10 16.04 38.84 61.61
C VAL A 10 15.15 39.94 61.00
N ALA A 11 14.63 39.71 59.79
CA ALA A 11 13.36 40.29 59.35
C ALA A 11 12.65 39.30 58.39
N SER A 12 11.72 38.56 58.97
CA SER A 12 10.76 37.69 58.29
C SER A 12 9.84 38.53 57.39
N VAL A 13 9.84 38.25 56.07
CA VAL A 13 8.70 38.54 55.20
C VAL A 13 8.43 37.27 54.37
N LEU A 14 7.57 36.42 54.92
CA LEU A 14 6.86 35.37 54.21
C LEU A 14 5.81 36.06 53.31
N VAL A 15 6.09 36.20 52.02
CA VAL A 15 5.04 36.40 51.00
C VAL A 15 5.06 35.18 50.10
N ALA A 16 4.23 34.21 50.49
CA ALA A 16 3.88 33.07 49.69
C ALA A 16 2.97 33.53 48.55
N SER A 17 3.55 33.90 47.41
CA SER A 17 2.81 34.04 46.16
C SER A 17 2.76 32.68 45.45
N ALA A 18 1.92 31.79 45.97
CA ALA A 18 1.49 30.60 45.24
C ALA A 18 0.56 31.05 44.10
N LEU A 19 1.15 31.50 43.00
CA LEU A 19 0.47 31.65 41.72
C LEU A 19 0.14 30.24 41.23
N VAL A 20 -1.05 29.77 41.63
CA VAL A 20 -1.71 28.63 40.99
C VAL A 20 -2.06 29.09 39.58
N ALA A 21 -1.11 28.92 38.66
CA ALA A 21 -1.40 28.93 37.23
C ALA A 21 -2.25 27.68 36.97
N ALA A 22 -3.56 27.83 37.09
CA ALA A 22 -4.51 26.87 36.56
C ALA A 22 -4.31 26.88 35.03
N ALA A 23 -3.35 26.07 34.57
CA ALA A 23 -3.18 25.76 33.17
C ALA A 23 -4.48 25.10 32.72
N LEU A 24 -5.33 25.90 32.07
CA LEU A 24 -6.46 25.44 31.29
C LEU A 24 -5.88 24.59 30.17
N THR A 25 -5.59 23.31 30.45
CA THR A 25 -5.34 22.31 29.43
C THR A 25 -6.68 22.05 28.77
N SER A 26 -7.05 22.91 27.82
CA SER A 26 -8.10 22.58 26.87
C SER A 26 -7.72 21.22 26.29
N PRO A 27 -8.57 20.18 26.40
CA PRO A 27 -8.30 18.95 25.70
C PRO A 27 -8.23 19.33 24.22
N ALA A 28 -7.03 19.28 23.65
CA ALA A 28 -6.88 19.32 22.22
C ALA A 28 -7.66 18.09 21.74
N ALA A 29 -8.85 18.32 21.19
CA ALA A 29 -9.53 17.28 20.44
C ALA A 29 -8.54 16.90 19.35
N ALA A 30 -7.92 15.72 19.50
CA ALA A 30 -7.12 15.13 18.45
C ALA A 30 -8.10 14.89 17.30
N LEU A 31 -8.22 15.89 16.42
CA LEU A 31 -8.90 15.74 15.15
C LEU A 31 -8.10 14.68 14.41
N ALA A 32 -8.65 13.48 14.32
CA ALA A 32 -8.12 12.49 13.39
C ALA A 32 -8.08 13.19 12.02
N ALA A 33 -6.92 13.13 11.36
CA ALA A 33 -6.78 13.69 10.02
C ALA A 33 -7.89 13.11 9.14
N ALA A 34 -8.51 13.95 8.32
CA ALA A 34 -9.56 13.51 7.41
C ALA A 34 -8.98 12.43 6.48
N ARG A 35 -9.68 11.31 6.35
CA ARG A 35 -9.41 10.34 5.29
C ARG A 35 -10.14 10.80 4.05
N GLU A 36 -9.44 10.93 2.94
CA GLU A 36 -10.04 11.12 1.63
C GLU A 36 -10.29 9.75 1.01
N ARG A 37 -11.45 9.58 0.37
CA ARG A 37 -11.79 8.34 -0.35
C ARG A 37 -12.13 8.70 -1.78
N LEU A 38 -11.49 8.04 -2.73
CA LEU A 38 -11.74 8.18 -4.15
C LEU A 38 -12.12 6.82 -4.74
N GLU A 39 -12.95 6.86 -5.77
CA GLU A 39 -13.31 5.68 -6.56
C GLU A 39 -13.17 6.03 -8.03
N TYR A 40 -12.46 5.20 -8.79
CA TYR A 40 -12.21 5.41 -10.21
C TYR A 40 -11.96 4.11 -10.95
N ASP A 41 -12.21 4.15 -12.26
CA ASP A 41 -11.96 3.04 -13.17
C ASP A 41 -10.74 3.34 -14.04
N LEU A 42 -9.93 2.32 -14.30
CA LEU A 42 -8.80 2.38 -15.23
C LEU A 42 -8.95 1.30 -16.30
N GLN A 43 -8.48 1.59 -17.51
CA GLN A 43 -8.38 0.62 -18.59
C GLN A 43 -7.00 0.74 -19.24
N PHE A 44 -6.36 -0.39 -19.46
CA PHE A 44 -5.07 -0.48 -20.14
C PHE A 44 -5.14 -1.51 -21.26
N GLU A 45 -4.39 -1.28 -22.31
CA GLU A 45 -4.28 -2.17 -23.46
C GLU A 45 -2.80 -2.34 -23.80
N GLY A 46 -2.43 -3.54 -24.20
CA GLY A 46 -1.05 -3.82 -24.56
C GLY A 46 -0.89 -5.13 -25.33
N VAL A 47 0.37 -5.46 -25.57
CA VAL A 47 0.76 -6.67 -26.29
C VAL A 47 1.98 -7.32 -25.64
N VAL A 48 1.99 -8.66 -25.60
CA VAL A 48 3.14 -9.46 -25.19
C VAL A 48 3.56 -10.36 -26.34
N ASP A 49 4.85 -10.37 -26.67
CA ASP A 49 5.41 -11.28 -27.68
C ASP A 49 5.67 -12.66 -27.07
N CYS A 50 4.84 -13.64 -27.45
CA CYS A 50 4.96 -15.04 -27.04
C CYS A 50 5.74 -15.89 -28.05
N GLY A 51 6.46 -15.24 -28.99
CA GLY A 51 7.31 -15.84 -30.02
C GLY A 51 6.53 -16.40 -31.21
N THR A 52 5.55 -17.27 -30.98
CA THR A 52 4.74 -17.89 -32.06
C THR A 52 3.39 -17.21 -32.30
N PHE A 53 2.95 -16.41 -31.34
CA PHE A 53 1.78 -15.56 -31.39
C PHE A 53 2.04 -14.32 -30.53
N VAL A 54 1.12 -13.36 -30.60
CA VAL A 54 1.10 -12.19 -29.73
C VAL A 54 -0.11 -12.32 -28.83
N ASP A 55 0.09 -12.13 -27.54
CA ASP A 55 -1.02 -11.91 -26.61
C ASP A 55 -1.45 -10.44 -26.72
N ASN A 56 -2.74 -10.21 -26.98
CA ASN A 56 -3.32 -8.88 -26.97
C ASN A 56 -4.24 -8.81 -25.75
N PHE A 57 -3.87 -7.98 -24.78
CA PHE A 57 -4.59 -7.89 -23.53
C PHE A 57 -5.35 -6.57 -23.40
N THR A 58 -6.43 -6.61 -22.62
CA THR A 58 -7.15 -5.43 -22.16
C THR A 58 -7.50 -5.61 -20.70
N ASP A 59 -6.83 -4.84 -19.85
CA ASP A 59 -7.07 -4.83 -18.41
C ASP A 59 -8.08 -3.76 -18.04
N PHE A 60 -8.87 -4.09 -17.03
CA PHE A 60 -9.86 -3.22 -16.42
C PHE A 60 -9.69 -3.27 -14.91
N PHE A 61 -9.63 -2.10 -14.29
CA PHE A 61 -9.51 -1.98 -12.85
C PHE A 61 -10.62 -1.09 -12.32
N HIS A 62 -11.23 -1.52 -11.22
CA HIS A 62 -12.03 -0.66 -10.36
C HIS A 62 -11.26 -0.48 -9.05
N VAL A 63 -10.95 0.77 -8.71
CA VAL A 63 -10.09 1.10 -7.57
C VAL A 63 -10.87 1.93 -6.56
N SER A 64 -10.86 1.48 -5.31
CA SER A 64 -11.25 2.28 -4.15
C SER A 64 -10.01 2.68 -3.36
N GLU A 65 -9.70 3.97 -3.39
CA GLU A 65 -8.51 4.57 -2.78
C GLU A 65 -8.88 5.25 -1.47
N THR A 66 -8.02 5.11 -0.46
CA THR A 66 -8.11 5.84 0.80
C THR A 66 -6.76 6.40 1.20
N ASP A 67 -6.70 7.72 1.31
CA ASP A 67 -5.51 8.45 1.73
C ASP A 67 -5.46 8.62 3.24
N GLU A 68 -4.30 8.33 3.82
CA GLU A 68 -4.00 8.58 5.23
C GLU A 68 -2.92 9.65 5.37
N PHE A 69 -3.26 10.72 6.10
CA PHE A 69 -2.37 11.84 6.38
C PHE A 69 -1.81 11.78 7.81
N GLY A 70 -0.56 12.18 7.96
CA GLY A 70 0.12 12.35 9.25
C GLY A 70 -0.39 13.56 10.03
N ALA A 71 0.11 13.72 11.26
CA ALA A 71 -0.28 14.83 12.14
C ALA A 71 0.16 16.22 11.61
N ASP A 72 1.16 16.25 10.74
CA ASP A 72 1.64 17.43 10.03
C ASP A 72 0.86 17.73 8.74
N GLY A 73 -0.12 16.88 8.39
CA GLY A 73 -0.92 16.99 7.18
C GLY A 73 -0.25 16.42 5.92
N ASN A 74 0.92 15.79 6.03
CA ASN A 74 1.56 15.13 4.89
C ASN A 74 0.90 13.76 4.62
N LEU A 75 0.79 13.37 3.34
CA LEU A 75 0.33 12.04 2.96
C LEU A 75 1.39 11.01 3.41
N VAL A 76 0.98 10.02 4.20
CA VAL A 76 1.89 8.99 4.73
C VAL A 76 1.59 7.60 4.22
N ARG A 77 0.36 7.36 3.77
CA ARG A 77 -0.05 6.06 3.21
C ARG A 77 -1.22 6.20 2.24
N VAL A 78 -1.18 5.39 1.19
CA VAL A 78 -2.31 5.18 0.27
C VAL A 78 -2.76 3.73 0.40
N LEU A 79 -4.08 3.53 0.57
CA LEU A 79 -4.71 2.22 0.68
C LEU A 79 -5.59 2.03 -0.54
N LEU A 80 -5.25 1.07 -1.41
CA LEU A 80 -6.05 0.74 -2.57
C LEU A 80 -6.72 -0.60 -2.35
N HIS A 81 -8.01 -0.65 -2.65
CA HIS A 81 -8.77 -1.88 -2.80
C HIS A 81 -9.14 -2.01 -4.27
N VAL A 82 -8.62 -3.05 -4.92
CA VAL A 82 -8.64 -3.20 -6.38
C VAL A 82 -9.42 -4.45 -6.76
N GLU A 83 -10.40 -4.25 -7.65
CA GLU A 83 -11.02 -5.31 -8.45
C GLU A 83 -10.46 -5.23 -9.87
N HIS A 84 -9.92 -6.34 -10.38
CA HIS A 84 -9.29 -6.42 -11.70
C HIS A 84 -9.99 -7.49 -12.55
N HIS A 85 -10.10 -7.24 -13.84
CA HIS A 85 -10.34 -8.27 -14.84
C HIS A 85 -9.56 -7.99 -16.11
N SER A 86 -9.15 -9.04 -16.81
CA SER A 86 -8.47 -8.92 -18.11
C SER A 86 -9.03 -9.86 -19.15
N ASN A 87 -8.83 -9.48 -20.41
CA ASN A 87 -9.05 -10.33 -21.57
C ASN A 87 -7.76 -10.43 -22.35
N ASP A 88 -7.17 -11.62 -22.36
CA ASP A 88 -5.91 -11.92 -23.04
C ASP A 88 -6.20 -12.81 -24.24
N VAL A 89 -5.80 -12.37 -25.43
CA VAL A 89 -6.22 -12.96 -26.70
C VAL A 89 -5.01 -13.38 -27.54
N ASN A 90 -4.92 -14.70 -27.77
CA ASN A 90 -3.95 -15.27 -28.69
C ASN A 90 -4.24 -14.79 -30.14
N SER A 91 -3.32 -14.00 -30.72
CA SER A 91 -3.49 -13.37 -32.03
C SER A 91 -3.64 -14.34 -33.21
N VAL A 92 -3.24 -15.61 -33.05
CA VAL A 92 -3.27 -16.61 -34.11
C VAL A 92 -4.53 -17.48 -34.03
N THR A 93 -4.89 -17.92 -32.82
CA THR A 93 -6.02 -18.86 -32.62
C THR A 93 -7.32 -18.17 -32.27
N GLY A 94 -7.27 -16.92 -31.81
CA GLY A 94 -8.42 -16.22 -31.23
C GLY A 94 -8.87 -16.81 -29.89
N PHE A 95 -8.09 -17.70 -29.29
CA PHE A 95 -8.36 -18.21 -27.95
C PHE A 95 -8.19 -17.11 -26.91
N THR A 96 -9.14 -17.02 -25.99
CA THR A 96 -9.15 -16.00 -24.94
C THR A 96 -9.12 -16.67 -23.58
N ILE A 97 -8.27 -16.18 -22.69
CA ILE A 97 -8.39 -16.42 -21.25
C ILE A 97 -8.95 -15.15 -20.59
N HIS A 98 -9.68 -15.36 -19.50
CA HIS A 98 -10.26 -14.27 -18.72
C HIS A 98 -9.63 -14.30 -17.34
N GLU A 99 -8.94 -13.23 -17.01
CA GLU A 99 -8.33 -13.02 -15.71
C GLU A 99 -9.26 -12.23 -14.81
N HIS A 100 -9.12 -12.49 -13.52
CA HIS A 100 -9.77 -11.70 -12.49
C HIS A 100 -8.93 -11.66 -11.22
N GLY A 101 -8.96 -10.50 -10.58
CA GLY A 101 -8.19 -10.18 -9.39
C GLY A 101 -9.04 -9.43 -8.36
N HIS A 102 -8.70 -9.64 -7.10
CA HIS A 102 -9.22 -8.89 -5.97
C HIS A 102 -8.14 -8.78 -4.90
N PHE A 103 -7.54 -7.59 -4.80
CA PHE A 103 -6.37 -7.42 -3.95
C PHE A 103 -6.33 -6.04 -3.30
N TYR A 104 -5.46 -5.92 -2.31
CA TYR A 104 -5.18 -4.69 -1.60
C TYR A 104 -3.77 -4.25 -1.92
N VAL A 105 -3.59 -2.97 -2.19
CA VAL A 105 -2.29 -2.32 -2.27
C VAL A 105 -2.16 -1.36 -1.10
N VAL A 106 -1.03 -1.40 -0.43
CA VAL A 106 -0.67 -0.43 0.60
C VAL A 106 0.65 0.21 0.21
N GLU A 107 0.59 1.49 -0.15
CA GLU A 107 1.78 2.29 -0.41
C GLU A 107 2.13 3.03 0.88
N ASP A 108 3.19 2.59 1.57
CA ASP A 108 3.72 3.27 2.74
C ASP A 108 4.80 4.27 2.29
N LEU A 109 4.43 5.54 2.22
CA LEU A 109 5.28 6.60 1.71
C LEU A 109 6.40 6.97 2.70
N VAL A 110 6.26 6.60 3.97
CA VAL A 110 7.28 6.82 5.00
C VAL A 110 8.35 5.74 4.93
N ALA A 111 7.94 4.48 4.79
CA ALA A 111 8.85 3.35 4.63
C ALA A 111 9.40 3.23 3.21
N GLY A 112 8.75 3.86 2.22
CA GLY A 112 9.11 3.72 0.81
C GLY A 112 8.86 2.31 0.30
N THR A 113 7.71 1.71 0.64
CA THR A 113 7.38 0.33 0.27
C THR A 113 5.96 0.20 -0.24
N THR A 114 5.75 -0.70 -1.19
CA THR A 114 4.42 -1.08 -1.66
C THR A 114 4.14 -2.52 -1.27
N THR A 115 3.06 -2.76 -0.53
CA THR A 115 2.61 -4.12 -0.18
C THR A 115 1.37 -4.46 -0.98
N ILE A 116 1.40 -5.55 -1.74
CA ILE A 116 0.24 -6.09 -2.46
C ILE A 116 -0.18 -7.38 -1.76
N THR A 117 -1.46 -7.54 -1.43
CA THR A 117 -2.00 -8.73 -0.76
C THR A 117 -3.34 -9.14 -1.35
N GLY A 118 -3.52 -10.42 -1.64
CA GLY A 118 -4.78 -10.96 -2.15
C GLY A 118 -4.55 -11.89 -3.34
N ASN A 119 -5.53 -11.96 -4.23
CA ASN A 119 -5.40 -12.58 -5.54
C ASN A 119 -5.24 -11.49 -6.59
N SER A 120 -4.02 -11.27 -7.07
CA SER A 120 -3.77 -10.28 -8.12
C SER A 120 -4.28 -10.78 -9.45
N GLU A 121 -4.03 -12.06 -9.77
CA GLU A 121 -4.38 -12.65 -11.06
C GLU A 121 -4.87 -14.09 -10.86
N LEU A 122 -6.00 -14.44 -11.50
CA LEU A 122 -6.50 -15.80 -11.55
C LEU A 122 -7.18 -16.05 -12.90
N ALA A 123 -6.72 -17.06 -13.63
CA ALA A 123 -7.38 -17.51 -14.86
C ALA A 123 -7.66 -19.01 -14.82
N ASN A 124 -8.80 -19.38 -15.38
CA ASN A 124 -9.21 -20.78 -15.54
C ASN A 124 -9.40 -21.11 -17.03
N ARG A 125 -8.92 -22.29 -17.44
CA ARG A 125 -9.16 -22.85 -18.76
C ARG A 125 -10.08 -24.07 -18.65
N LYS A 126 -11.15 -24.08 -19.46
CA LYS A 126 -12.08 -25.20 -19.51
C LYS A 126 -11.34 -26.51 -19.81
N GLY A 127 -11.54 -27.53 -18.97
CA GLY A 127 -10.91 -28.84 -19.09
C GLY A 127 -9.49 -28.94 -18.49
N THR A 128 -8.84 -27.83 -18.16
CA THR A 128 -7.50 -27.80 -17.54
C THR A 128 -7.54 -27.33 -16.07
N GLY A 129 -8.50 -26.46 -15.73
CA GLY A 129 -8.60 -25.84 -14.41
C GLY A 129 -7.81 -24.52 -14.35
N VAL A 130 -7.19 -24.24 -13.21
CA VAL A 130 -6.41 -23.02 -12.97
C VAL A 130 -5.12 -23.03 -13.80
N VAL A 131 -4.95 -22.03 -14.66
CA VAL A 131 -3.78 -21.86 -15.55
C VAL A 131 -2.90 -20.67 -15.16
N VAL A 132 -3.47 -19.64 -14.53
CA VAL A 132 -2.75 -18.50 -13.92
C VAL A 132 -3.21 -18.39 -12.47
N GLN A 133 -2.27 -18.18 -11.54
CA GLN A 133 -2.59 -17.98 -10.12
C GLN A 133 -1.51 -17.15 -9.42
N ASP A 134 -1.68 -15.83 -9.41
CA ASP A 134 -0.91 -14.93 -8.56
C ASP A 134 -1.71 -14.59 -7.30
N THR A 135 -1.39 -15.29 -6.21
CA THR A 135 -2.03 -15.05 -4.90
C THR A 135 -1.02 -15.06 -3.78
N GLY A 136 -1.16 -14.12 -2.85
CA GLY A 136 -0.35 -14.08 -1.63
C GLY A 136 -0.10 -12.67 -1.17
N ARG A 137 1.12 -12.43 -0.72
CA ARG A 137 1.63 -11.13 -0.30
C ARG A 137 3.00 -10.89 -0.91
N ILE A 138 3.16 -9.75 -1.56
CA ILE A 138 4.45 -9.25 -2.04
C ILE A 138 4.71 -7.88 -1.41
N VAL A 139 5.96 -7.61 -1.05
CA VAL A 139 6.41 -6.27 -0.65
C VAL A 139 7.50 -5.86 -1.61
N LEU A 140 7.31 -4.70 -2.22
CA LEU A 140 8.23 -4.04 -3.12
C LEU A 140 8.90 -2.88 -2.38
N ASP A 141 10.14 -2.57 -2.72
CA ASP A 141 10.80 -1.34 -2.30
C ASP A 141 10.38 -0.13 -3.17
N ALA A 142 11.00 1.02 -2.93
CA ALA A 142 10.70 2.26 -3.65
C ALA A 142 11.06 2.23 -5.16
N ASN A 143 11.87 1.27 -5.61
CA ASN A 143 12.19 1.07 -7.03
C ASN A 143 11.25 0.07 -7.70
N GLY A 144 10.36 -0.57 -6.93
CA GLY A 144 9.50 -1.66 -7.40
C GLY A 144 10.17 -3.04 -7.31
N ASP A 145 11.33 -3.17 -6.68
CA ASP A 145 12.02 -4.46 -6.55
C ASP A 145 11.42 -5.28 -5.41
N PRO A 146 11.16 -6.60 -5.60
CA PRO A 146 10.59 -7.44 -4.56
C PRO A 146 11.57 -7.71 -3.43
N ILE A 147 11.23 -7.26 -2.22
CA ILE A 147 11.99 -7.49 -0.98
C ILE A 147 11.36 -8.57 -0.08
N PHE A 148 10.10 -8.92 -0.33
CA PHE A 148 9.42 -10.03 0.34
C PHE A 148 8.36 -10.65 -0.57
N PHE A 149 8.24 -11.97 -0.53
CA PHE A 149 7.17 -12.70 -1.20
C PHE A 149 6.71 -13.90 -0.37
N ALA A 150 5.41 -13.99 -0.13
CA ALA A 150 4.75 -15.12 0.49
C ALA A 150 3.43 -15.42 -0.25
N GLY A 151 3.46 -16.40 -1.14
CA GLY A 151 2.33 -16.75 -1.99
C GLY A 151 2.52 -18.08 -2.71
N GLY A 152 1.51 -18.45 -3.50
CA GLY A 152 1.64 -19.55 -4.45
C GLY A 152 2.64 -19.15 -5.53
N ARG A 153 3.71 -19.93 -5.72
CA ARG A 153 4.68 -19.67 -6.81
C ARG A 153 4.22 -20.16 -8.18
N LYS A 154 3.01 -20.72 -8.24
CA LYS A 154 2.51 -21.39 -9.43
C LYS A 154 1.89 -20.33 -10.34
N HIS A 155 2.63 -19.92 -11.38
CA HIS A 155 2.19 -18.96 -12.40
C HIS A 155 1.86 -17.57 -11.82
N SER A 156 2.85 -16.96 -11.16
CA SER A 156 2.78 -15.57 -10.66
C SER A 156 3.57 -14.66 -11.59
N ASN A 157 2.95 -13.58 -12.10
CA ASN A 157 3.61 -12.63 -13.01
C ASN A 157 4.79 -11.97 -12.31
N ASN A 158 4.63 -11.66 -11.01
CA ASN A 158 5.68 -11.08 -10.18
C ASN A 158 6.95 -11.95 -10.04
N VAL A 159 6.87 -13.26 -10.32
CA VAL A 159 8.01 -14.19 -10.20
C VAL A 159 8.48 -14.70 -11.56
N GLN A 160 7.56 -14.93 -12.50
CA GLN A 160 7.82 -15.59 -13.77
C GLN A 160 7.69 -14.65 -14.98
N GLY A 161 7.25 -13.41 -14.75
CA GLY A 161 6.93 -12.44 -15.79
C GLY A 161 5.75 -12.88 -16.66
N GLU A 162 5.63 -12.19 -17.79
CA GLU A 162 4.55 -12.35 -18.77
C GLU A 162 4.48 -13.75 -19.43
N GLN A 163 5.50 -14.60 -19.23
CA GLN A 163 5.53 -15.94 -19.81
C GLN A 163 4.35 -16.81 -19.34
N ILE A 164 3.79 -16.54 -18.16
CA ILE A 164 2.66 -17.30 -17.62
C ILE A 164 1.41 -17.17 -18.51
N TYR A 165 1.22 -16.01 -19.14
CA TYR A 165 0.09 -15.73 -20.03
C TYR A 165 0.29 -16.41 -21.37
N CYS A 166 1.51 -16.32 -21.90
CA CYS A 166 1.91 -17.07 -23.09
C CYS A 166 1.68 -18.59 -22.93
N ASP A 167 2.03 -19.15 -21.78
CA ASP A 167 1.80 -20.57 -21.49
C ASP A 167 0.30 -20.88 -21.40
N ALA A 168 -0.48 -20.02 -20.74
CA ALA A 168 -1.92 -20.19 -20.57
C ALA A 168 -2.71 -20.09 -21.89
N LEU A 169 -2.21 -19.28 -22.83
CA LEU A 169 -2.79 -19.04 -24.16
C LEU A 169 -2.35 -20.04 -25.24
N SER A 170 -1.38 -20.91 -24.94
CA SER A 170 -0.91 -21.98 -25.84
C SER A 170 -1.81 -23.23 -25.84
#